data_AF-A0A0C2FQJ9-F1
#
_entry.id   AF-A0A0C2FQJ9-F1
#
_cell.length_a   1.000
_cell.length_b   1.000
_cell.length_c   1.000
_cell.angle_alpha   90.00
_cell.angle_beta   90.00
_cell.angle_gamma   90.00
#
_symmetry.space_group_name_H-M   'P 1'
#
loop_
_entity.id
_entity.type
_entity.pdbx_description
1 polymer ?
#
loop_
_entity_poly.entity_id
_entity_poly.type
_entity_poly.pdbx_seq_one_letter_code
_entity_poly.pdbx_strand_id
1 'polypeptide(L)'
;MPLGDPAIPDHYEASAGVVLSWPPIVERLRGILEAHGIQSPLEYPTRYEQQRGVSSWHCCCEDITNAPLSNGVADVHQHTVWEYVESYKENIQNMHPLISPERLRVMVTLVFETVSRASTTPTGRALTRSRGSRAGSGDEALAAPPESRFGQLPCCVESALVLMVLALGKLCLHRRVCGAEAAEMRVCGDVLGSEYFRTAYGIFCALQDAPTLEHAWFLILGSLYYDQVGQPVESFNLLTKAGGHLRDIIQPDLERYIHIRVSAGAGQPWKPGDPAMSVADNEKLVAAWTCLLLERGILTELQLHPSRMLSGQQLPYPDGLVWHNQGFAKNVIEAFAWQMHMYVLVQDVRHDLKG
;
A
#
# COMPACT_ATOMS: atom_id res chain seq x y z
N MET A 1 9.99 41.21 -33.55
CA MET A 1 10.77 40.03 -33.15
C MET A 1 9.79 39.11 -32.45
N PRO A 2 9.55 37.88 -32.94
CA PRO A 2 8.79 36.93 -32.16
C PRO A 2 9.61 36.57 -30.91
N LEU A 3 8.94 36.54 -29.76
CA LEU A 3 9.53 36.00 -28.53
C LEU A 3 10.03 34.59 -28.83
N GLY A 4 11.30 34.34 -28.53
CA GLY A 4 11.89 33.02 -28.68
C GLY A 4 11.09 31.97 -27.90
N ASP A 5 11.04 30.77 -28.46
CA ASP A 5 10.39 29.62 -27.84
C ASP A 5 10.83 29.50 -26.37
N PRO A 6 9.91 29.19 -25.44
CA PRO A 6 10.25 29.06 -24.04
C PRO A 6 11.40 28.04 -23.88
N ALA A 7 12.41 28.40 -23.09
CA ALA A 7 13.59 27.55 -22.84
C ALA A 7 13.25 26.21 -22.14
N ILE A 8 11.99 26.03 -21.73
CA ILE A 8 11.46 24.85 -21.06
C ILE A 8 10.42 24.22 -22.01
N PRO A 9 10.63 22.97 -22.47
CA PRO A 9 9.65 22.27 -23.31
C PRO A 9 8.30 22.13 -22.59
N ASP A 10 7.20 22.14 -23.35
CA ASP A 10 5.81 21.98 -22.86
C ASP A 10 5.55 20.66 -22.10
N HIS A 11 6.52 19.75 -22.07
CA HIS A 11 6.48 18.44 -21.42
C HIS A 11 7.49 18.35 -20.26
N TYR A 12 7.49 19.32 -19.34
CA TYR A 12 8.39 19.30 -18.16
C TYR A 12 8.09 18.14 -17.18
N GLU A 13 6.91 17.51 -17.28
CA GLU A 13 6.62 16.20 -16.70
C GLU A 13 6.81 15.09 -17.75
N ALA A 14 8.00 15.05 -18.35
CA ALA A 14 8.35 13.97 -19.27
C ALA A 14 8.31 12.64 -18.51
N SER A 15 7.46 11.71 -18.95
CA SER A 15 7.50 10.32 -18.48
C SER A 15 8.90 9.74 -18.67
N ALA A 16 9.24 8.66 -17.97
CA ALA A 16 10.53 8.00 -18.15
C ALA A 16 10.80 7.72 -19.64
N GLY A 17 9.79 7.30 -20.40
CA GLY A 17 9.93 7.08 -21.84
C GLY A 17 10.20 8.34 -22.66
N VAL A 18 9.60 9.48 -22.30
CA VAL A 18 9.87 10.78 -22.96
C VAL A 18 11.29 11.25 -22.62
N VAL A 19 11.73 11.16 -21.37
CA VAL A 19 13.11 11.48 -20.97
C VAL A 19 14.12 10.59 -21.69
N LEU A 20 13.85 9.28 -21.75
CA LEU A 20 14.69 8.32 -22.45
C LEU A 20 14.69 8.52 -23.97
N SER A 21 13.77 9.30 -24.53
CA SER A 21 13.76 9.66 -25.95
C SER A 21 14.60 10.91 -26.28
N TRP A 22 15.09 11.64 -25.27
CA TRP A 22 15.86 12.87 -25.50
C TRP A 22 17.24 12.55 -26.11
N PRO A 23 17.68 13.27 -27.17
CA PRO A 23 18.89 12.92 -27.90
C PRO A 23 20.16 12.74 -27.04
N PRO A 24 20.47 13.62 -26.07
CA PRO A 24 21.65 13.47 -25.22
C PRO A 24 21.59 12.26 -24.29
N ILE A 25 20.37 11.84 -23.93
CA ILE A 25 20.11 10.72 -23.01
C ILE A 25 20.17 9.40 -23.78
N VAL A 26 19.52 9.34 -24.95
CA VAL A 26 19.59 8.19 -25.87
C VAL A 26 21.04 7.90 -26.23
N GLU A 27 21.84 8.91 -26.59
CA GLU A 27 23.23 8.71 -26.98
C GLU A 27 24.07 8.05 -25.87
N ARG A 28 23.80 8.37 -24.60
CA ARG A 28 24.51 7.79 -23.46
C ARG A 28 23.95 6.44 -23.02
N LEU A 29 22.64 6.23 -23.13
CA LEU A 29 21.96 5.06 -22.57
C LEU A 29 21.63 3.97 -23.61
N ARG A 30 21.84 4.21 -24.90
CA ARG A 30 21.52 3.27 -25.99
C ARG A 30 22.00 1.85 -25.70
N GLY A 31 23.26 1.67 -25.32
CA GLY A 31 23.83 0.35 -25.04
C GLY A 31 23.17 -0.35 -23.84
N ILE A 32 22.72 0.41 -22.84
CA ILE A 32 22.00 -0.14 -21.67
C ILE A 32 20.57 -0.51 -22.05
N LEU A 33 19.89 0.33 -22.84
CA LEU A 33 18.53 0.09 -23.31
C LEU A 33 18.48 -1.16 -24.20
N GLU A 34 19.41 -1.29 -25.15
CA GLU A 34 19.54 -2.47 -26.01
C GLU A 34 19.86 -3.73 -25.21
N ALA A 35 20.76 -3.65 -24.21
CA ALA A 35 21.08 -4.77 -23.33
C ALA A 35 19.89 -5.26 -22.49
N HIS A 36 18.94 -4.38 -22.16
CA HIS A 36 17.70 -4.72 -21.45
C HIS A 36 16.52 -5.02 -22.39
N GLY A 37 16.75 -5.10 -23.70
CA GLY A 37 15.71 -5.38 -24.70
C GLY A 37 14.74 -4.21 -24.95
N ILE A 38 15.07 -3.00 -24.49
CA ILE A 38 14.25 -1.80 -24.65
C ILE A 38 14.51 -1.18 -26.03
N GLN A 39 13.76 -1.64 -27.02
CA GLN A 39 13.81 -1.18 -28.41
C GLN A 39 13.04 0.12 -28.66
N SER A 40 11.98 0.38 -27.88
CA SER A 40 11.17 1.60 -28.01
C SER A 40 11.14 2.37 -26.70
N PRO A 41 12.02 3.38 -26.53
CA PRO A 41 12.06 4.21 -25.31
C PRO A 41 10.72 4.89 -25.00
N LEU A 42 9.98 5.33 -26.02
CA LEU A 42 8.68 5.98 -25.84
C LEU A 42 7.60 5.05 -25.26
N GLU A 43 7.74 3.74 -25.46
CA GLU A 43 6.81 2.72 -24.93
C GLU A 43 7.22 2.23 -23.53
N TYR A 44 8.33 2.73 -23.00
CA TYR A 44 8.80 2.47 -21.64
C TYR A 44 8.12 3.42 -20.63
N PRO A 45 7.68 2.92 -19.45
CA PRO A 45 7.75 1.53 -18.99
C PRO A 45 6.52 0.68 -19.37
N THR A 46 5.44 1.27 -19.90
CA THR A 46 4.11 0.65 -20.01
C THR A 46 4.09 -0.68 -20.77
N ARG A 47 4.59 -0.74 -22.02
CA ARG A 47 4.57 -2.00 -22.79
C ARG A 47 5.51 -3.04 -22.22
N TYR A 48 6.63 -2.60 -21.64
CA TYR A 48 7.63 -3.48 -21.05
C TYR A 48 7.12 -4.15 -19.78
N GLU A 49 6.42 -3.40 -18.92
CA GLU A 49 5.76 -3.96 -17.74
C GLU A 49 4.61 -4.91 -18.11
N GLN A 50 3.85 -4.61 -19.17
CA GLN A 50 2.83 -5.53 -19.70
C GLN A 50 3.43 -6.82 -20.28
N GLN A 51 4.63 -6.75 -20.87
CA GLN A 51 5.33 -7.88 -21.50
C GLN A 51 6.20 -8.70 -20.55
N ARG A 52 6.53 -8.19 -19.36
CA ARG A 52 7.24 -8.95 -18.29
C ARG A 52 6.48 -10.20 -17.83
N GLY A 53 5.28 -10.42 -18.37
CA GLY A 53 4.35 -11.43 -17.95
C GLY A 53 3.69 -11.00 -16.65
N VAL A 54 2.45 -11.42 -16.46
CA VAL A 54 1.89 -11.49 -15.11
C VAL A 54 2.89 -12.28 -14.28
N SER A 55 3.59 -11.60 -13.38
CA SER A 55 4.49 -12.27 -12.47
C SER A 55 3.67 -13.38 -11.80
N SER A 56 4.18 -14.61 -11.73
CA SER A 56 3.52 -15.79 -11.12
C SER A 56 3.04 -15.58 -9.66
N TRP A 57 3.26 -14.38 -9.14
CA TRP A 57 2.83 -13.79 -7.89
C TRP A 57 1.41 -13.23 -7.93
N HIS A 58 0.70 -13.30 -9.06
CA HIS A 58 -0.70 -12.94 -9.14
C HIS A 58 -1.46 -13.83 -8.17
N CYS A 59 -1.62 -13.31 -6.95
CA CYS A 59 -2.43 -13.90 -5.90
C CYS A 59 -3.87 -13.77 -6.35
N CYS A 60 -4.31 -14.66 -7.23
CA CYS A 60 -5.72 -14.95 -7.34
C CYS A 60 -6.16 -15.43 -5.96
N CYS A 61 -7.20 -14.81 -5.41
CA CYS A 61 -7.75 -15.18 -4.10
C CYS A 61 -8.07 -16.69 -4.03
N GLU A 62 -8.27 -17.34 -5.18
CA GLU A 62 -8.53 -18.78 -5.34
C GLU A 62 -7.33 -19.67 -4.96
N ASP A 63 -6.09 -19.24 -5.23
CA ASP A 63 -4.88 -20.07 -5.04
C ASP A 63 -4.41 -20.16 -3.58
N ILE A 64 -4.91 -19.27 -2.70
CA ILE A 64 -4.42 -19.15 -1.31
C ILE A 64 -5.22 -20.01 -0.33
N THR A 65 -6.41 -20.47 -0.71
CA THR A 65 -7.27 -21.28 0.18
C THR A 65 -6.63 -22.61 0.62
N ASN A 66 -5.60 -23.09 -0.10
CA ASN A 66 -4.93 -24.36 0.17
C ASN A 66 -3.40 -24.25 0.36
N ALA A 67 -2.82 -23.04 0.31
CA ALA A 67 -1.39 -22.89 0.52
C ALA A 67 -1.09 -22.92 2.04
N PRO A 68 -0.34 -23.92 2.55
CA PRO A 68 0.10 -23.88 3.94
C PRO A 68 0.90 -22.60 4.16
N LEU A 69 0.57 -21.88 5.25
CA LEU A 69 1.38 -20.77 5.74
C LEU A 69 2.84 -21.20 5.69
N SER A 70 3.66 -20.54 4.87
CA SER A 70 5.07 -20.89 4.79
C SER A 70 5.67 -20.80 6.19
N ASN A 71 6.31 -21.88 6.65
CA ASN A 71 6.90 -22.01 7.98
C ASN A 71 7.81 -20.83 8.39
N GLY A 72 8.24 -19.97 7.44
CA GLY A 72 9.04 -18.77 7.69
C GLY A 72 8.36 -17.62 8.46
N VAL A 73 7.02 -17.59 8.58
CA VAL A 73 6.33 -16.60 9.44
C VAL A 73 6.42 -16.98 10.93
N ALA A 74 6.74 -18.24 11.23
CA ALA A 74 6.71 -18.78 12.59
C ALA A 74 7.94 -18.43 13.46
N ASP A 75 9.05 -18.01 12.85
CA ASP A 75 10.34 -17.81 13.55
C ASP A 75 10.72 -16.33 13.72
N VAL A 76 9.74 -15.41 13.75
CA VAL A 76 10.03 -13.97 13.90
C VAL A 76 10.14 -13.61 15.37
N HIS A 77 11.37 -13.33 15.83
CA HIS A 77 11.61 -12.79 17.16
C HIS A 77 10.98 -11.40 17.34
N GLN A 78 10.49 -11.11 18.55
CA GLN A 78 9.85 -9.82 18.89
C GLN A 78 10.69 -8.61 18.47
N HIS A 79 12.02 -8.69 18.62
CA HIS A 79 12.94 -7.64 18.21
C HIS A 79 12.84 -7.35 16.70
N THR A 80 12.86 -8.39 15.88
CA THR A 80 12.77 -8.29 14.42
C THR A 80 11.43 -7.69 13.95
N VAL A 81 10.33 -8.01 14.64
CA VAL A 81 9.02 -7.40 14.37
C VAL A 81 9.10 -5.89 14.53
N TRP A 82 9.63 -5.41 15.67
CA TRP A 82 9.72 -3.98 15.93
C TRP A 82 10.76 -3.28 15.04
N GLU A 83 11.85 -3.95 14.65
CA GLU A 83 12.78 -3.44 13.64
C GLU A 83 12.10 -3.19 12.29
N TYR A 84 11.26 -4.12 11.83
CA TYR A 84 10.47 -3.92 10.61
C TYR A 84 9.43 -2.82 10.76
N VAL A 85 8.75 -2.73 11.91
CA VAL A 85 7.77 -1.65 12.17
C VAL A 85 8.45 -0.29 12.17
N GLU A 86 9.61 -0.13 12.80
CA GLU A 86 10.36 1.13 12.77
C GLU A 86 10.88 1.45 11.36
N SER A 87 11.38 0.46 10.63
CA SER A 87 11.74 0.62 9.22
C SER A 87 10.57 1.09 8.37
N TYR A 88 9.37 0.53 8.56
CA TYR A 88 8.15 0.98 7.87
C TYR A 88 7.81 2.43 8.24
N LYS A 89 7.86 2.78 9.54
CA LYS A 89 7.54 4.14 10.01
C LYS A 89 8.46 5.17 9.36
N GLU A 90 9.76 4.89 9.34
CA GLU A 90 10.76 5.82 8.84
C GLU A 90 10.73 6.00 7.33
N ASN A 91 10.45 4.94 6.56
CA ASN A 91 10.55 4.95 5.10
C ASN A 91 9.21 5.14 4.37
N ILE A 92 8.11 4.68 4.96
CA ILE A 92 6.79 4.68 4.32
C ILE A 92 5.84 5.62 5.08
N GLN A 93 5.62 5.42 6.37
CA GLN A 93 4.62 6.19 7.14
C GLN A 93 4.94 7.69 7.19
N ASN A 94 6.23 8.06 7.21
CA ASN A 94 6.67 9.45 7.15
C ASN A 94 6.26 10.17 5.85
N MET A 95 6.05 9.43 4.77
CA MET A 95 5.59 9.96 3.48
C MET A 95 4.09 9.74 3.26
N HIS A 96 3.55 8.68 3.84
CA HIS A 96 2.16 8.25 3.68
C HIS A 96 1.55 7.97 5.08
N PRO A 97 1.15 9.01 5.83
CA PRO A 97 0.72 8.91 7.23
C PRO A 97 -0.72 8.35 7.38
N LEU A 98 -0.94 7.12 6.92
CA LEU A 98 -2.26 6.47 6.89
C LEU A 98 -2.74 5.99 8.27
N ILE A 99 -1.83 5.38 9.03
CA ILE A 99 -2.13 4.75 10.32
C ILE A 99 -1.40 5.54 11.41
N SER A 100 -2.12 6.00 12.43
CA SER A 100 -1.48 6.73 13.53
C SER A 100 -0.46 5.84 14.27
N PRO A 101 0.67 6.40 14.75
CA PRO A 101 1.69 5.61 15.44
C PRO A 101 1.15 4.81 16.63
N GLU A 102 0.21 5.39 17.38
CA GLU A 102 -0.41 4.72 18.52
C GLU A 102 -1.31 3.56 18.09
N ARG A 103 -2.15 3.79 17.06
CA ARG A 103 -3.03 2.74 16.51
C ARG A 103 -2.21 1.58 15.96
N LEU A 104 -1.12 1.88 15.24
CA LEU A 104 -0.21 0.86 14.72
C LEU A 104 0.43 0.04 15.86
N ARG A 105 0.95 0.72 16.90
CA ARG A 105 1.56 0.06 18.06
C ARG A 105 0.58 -0.92 18.73
N VAL A 106 -0.68 -0.51 18.92
CA VAL A 106 -1.73 -1.35 19.49
C VAL A 106 -2.00 -2.57 18.60
N MET A 107 -2.20 -2.39 17.29
CA MET A 107 -2.46 -3.49 16.35
C MET A 107 -1.31 -4.52 16.35
N VAL A 108 -0.06 -4.06 16.27
CA VAL A 108 1.13 -4.94 16.29
C VAL A 108 1.19 -5.73 17.59
N THR A 109 0.94 -5.07 18.73
CA THR A 109 0.98 -5.72 20.06
C THR A 109 -0.08 -6.81 20.17
N LEU A 110 -1.32 -6.53 19.77
CA LEU A 110 -2.43 -7.50 19.84
C LEU A 110 -2.20 -8.71 18.93
N VAL A 111 -1.74 -8.47 17.70
CA VAL A 111 -1.45 -9.53 16.74
C VAL A 111 -0.30 -10.41 17.26
N PHE A 112 0.76 -9.80 17.79
CA PHE A 112 1.91 -10.53 18.33
C PHE A 112 1.58 -11.34 19.59
N GLU A 113 0.76 -10.78 20.50
CA GLU A 113 0.26 -11.52 21.67
C GLU A 113 -0.55 -12.76 21.26
N THR A 114 -1.36 -12.62 20.21
CA THR A 114 -2.20 -13.71 19.70
C THR A 114 -1.34 -14.84 19.13
N VAL A 115 -0.31 -14.50 18.35
CA VAL A 115 0.68 -15.46 17.83
C VAL A 115 1.45 -16.14 18.96
N SER A 116 1.88 -15.37 19.96
CA SER A 116 2.65 -15.89 21.10
C SER A 116 1.82 -16.88 21.93
N ARG A 117 0.54 -16.57 22.21
CA ARG A 117 -0.34 -17.49 22.95
C ARG A 117 -0.59 -18.79 22.21
N ALA A 118 -0.78 -18.74 20.89
CA ALA A 118 -0.97 -19.93 20.06
C ALA A 118 0.22 -20.91 20.14
N SER A 119 1.44 -20.39 20.28
CA SER A 119 2.67 -21.21 20.42
C SER A 119 2.80 -21.92 21.78
N THR A 120 2.15 -21.41 22.83
CA THR A 120 2.28 -21.92 24.21
C THR A 120 1.23 -22.97 24.59
N THR A 121 0.28 -23.30 23.71
CA THR A 121 -0.71 -24.34 23.98
C THR A 121 -0.02 -25.72 23.94
N PRO A 122 0.10 -26.44 25.06
CA PRO A 122 0.70 -27.76 25.04
C PRO A 122 -0.27 -28.74 24.39
N THR A 123 0.12 -29.27 23.23
CA THR A 123 -0.45 -30.49 22.65
C THR A 123 -0.16 -31.65 23.60
N GLY A 124 -0.96 -31.81 24.65
CA GLY A 124 -0.64 -32.81 25.67
C GLY A 124 -1.50 -32.77 26.92
N ARG A 125 -2.78 -33.14 26.80
CA ARG A 125 -3.45 -33.87 27.90
C ARG A 125 -4.62 -34.69 27.40
N ALA A 126 -4.30 -35.87 26.86
CA ALA A 126 -5.25 -36.97 26.81
C ALA A 126 -5.61 -37.35 28.25
N LEU A 127 -6.76 -36.90 28.74
CA LEU A 127 -7.39 -37.42 29.94
C LEU A 127 -8.26 -38.61 29.52
N THR A 128 -7.76 -39.80 29.83
CA THR A 128 -8.46 -41.06 29.78
C THR A 128 -9.72 -40.99 30.64
N ARG A 129 -10.90 -41.24 30.04
CA ARG A 129 -12.07 -41.71 30.79
C ARG A 129 -12.76 -42.84 30.04
N SER A 130 -12.48 -44.05 30.51
CA SER A 130 -13.13 -45.29 30.09
C SER A 130 -14.57 -45.36 30.60
N ARG A 131 -15.51 -45.65 29.69
CA ARG A 131 -16.62 -46.63 29.75
C ARG A 131 -17.91 -46.13 29.10
N GLY A 132 -18.40 -46.87 28.11
CA GLY A 132 -19.80 -46.83 27.66
C GLY A 132 -19.98 -47.20 26.19
N SER A 133 -20.25 -48.48 25.92
CA SER A 133 -20.41 -49.10 24.60
C SER A 133 -21.75 -48.80 23.91
N ARG A 134 -21.76 -48.57 22.58
CA ARG A 134 -22.68 -49.23 21.61
C ARG A 134 -22.41 -48.88 20.12
N ALA A 135 -22.02 -49.92 19.40
CA ALA A 135 -22.10 -50.30 17.98
C ALA A 135 -22.71 -49.39 16.88
N GLY A 136 -22.05 -49.43 15.71
CA GLY A 136 -22.59 -49.13 14.36
C GLY A 136 -21.50 -48.54 13.43
N SER A 137 -20.73 -49.34 12.69
CA SER A 137 -20.92 -49.73 11.26
C SER A 137 -20.65 -48.60 10.25
N GLY A 138 -19.57 -48.73 9.45
CA GLY A 138 -19.42 -48.06 8.14
C GLY A 138 -18.03 -47.45 7.84
N ASP A 139 -17.37 -47.98 6.81
CA ASP A 139 -16.33 -47.43 5.92
C ASP A 139 -15.00 -46.88 6.47
N GLU A 140 -13.92 -47.64 6.21
CA GLU A 140 -12.53 -47.16 6.16
C GLU A 140 -12.34 -46.22 4.96
N ALA A 141 -12.50 -44.92 5.19
CA ALA A 141 -11.77 -43.90 4.46
C ALA A 141 -10.52 -43.56 5.29
N LEU A 142 -9.34 -43.83 4.75
CA LEU A 142 -8.05 -43.40 5.29
C LEU A 142 -8.05 -41.88 5.45
N ALA A 143 -8.47 -41.41 6.62
CA ALA A 143 -8.34 -40.01 7.00
C ALA A 143 -6.85 -39.71 7.11
N ALA A 144 -6.39 -38.81 6.25
CA ALA A 144 -5.09 -38.17 6.39
C ALA A 144 -4.92 -37.66 7.84
N PRO A 145 -3.71 -37.72 8.41
CA PRO A 145 -3.49 -37.23 9.77
C PRO A 145 -3.97 -35.77 9.86
N PRO A 146 -4.49 -35.31 11.00
CA PRO A 146 -4.80 -33.91 11.17
C PRO A 146 -3.48 -33.15 11.05
N GLU A 147 -3.27 -32.54 9.88
CA GLU A 147 -2.20 -31.57 9.69
C GLU A 147 -2.32 -30.57 10.84
N SER A 148 -1.22 -30.38 11.55
CA SER A 148 -1.09 -29.45 12.65
C SER A 148 -1.36 -28.05 12.11
N ARG A 149 -2.64 -27.65 12.13
CA ARG A 149 -3.09 -26.30 11.86
C ARG A 149 -2.35 -25.42 12.84
N PHE A 150 -1.40 -24.63 12.34
CA PHE A 150 -0.88 -23.48 13.09
C PHE A 150 -2.06 -22.75 13.73
N GLY A 151 -1.96 -22.49 15.03
CA GLY A 151 -2.94 -21.70 15.77
C GLY A 151 -3.15 -20.38 15.04
N GLN A 152 -4.37 -20.18 14.57
CA GLN A 152 -4.75 -19.20 13.56
C GLN A 152 -4.52 -17.77 14.07
N LEU A 153 -3.69 -17.01 13.36
CA LEU A 153 -3.84 -15.55 13.33
C LEU A 153 -5.31 -15.24 13.02
N PRO A 154 -5.96 -14.31 13.73
CA PRO A 154 -7.33 -13.95 13.42
C PRO A 154 -7.40 -13.50 11.96
N CYS A 155 -8.31 -14.09 11.18
CA CYS A 155 -8.60 -13.65 9.81
C CYS A 155 -9.38 -12.33 9.87
N CYS A 156 -8.74 -11.25 10.33
CA CYS A 156 -9.30 -9.92 10.43
C CYS A 156 -8.39 -8.90 9.73
N VAL A 157 -8.95 -7.72 9.44
CA VAL A 157 -8.25 -6.68 8.68
C VAL A 157 -7.01 -6.15 9.40
N GLU A 158 -7.00 -6.12 10.73
CA GLU A 158 -5.86 -5.69 11.54
C GLU A 158 -4.67 -6.64 11.39
N SER A 159 -4.91 -7.96 11.40
CA SER A 159 -3.87 -8.96 11.15
C SER A 159 -3.27 -8.79 9.76
N ALA A 160 -4.13 -8.58 8.74
CA ALA A 160 -3.68 -8.34 7.37
C ALA A 160 -2.85 -7.05 7.27
N LEU A 161 -3.29 -5.97 7.90
CA LEU A 161 -2.56 -4.70 7.94
C LEU A 161 -1.19 -4.84 8.62
N VAL A 162 -1.11 -5.53 9.76
CA VAL A 162 0.17 -5.75 10.46
C VAL A 162 1.13 -6.54 9.58
N LEU A 163 0.68 -7.61 8.93
CA LEU A 163 1.53 -8.38 8.01
C LEU A 163 1.98 -7.55 6.80
N MET A 164 1.11 -6.70 6.25
CA MET A 164 1.47 -5.77 5.17
C MET A 164 2.55 -4.76 5.63
N VAL A 165 2.43 -4.23 6.85
CA VAL A 165 3.43 -3.36 7.47
C VAL A 165 4.76 -4.09 7.65
N LEU A 166 4.76 -5.35 8.08
CA LEU A 166 5.98 -6.16 8.20
C LEU A 166 6.62 -6.44 6.84
N ALA A 167 5.82 -6.70 5.80
CA ALA A 167 6.29 -6.88 4.43
C ALA A 167 7.06 -5.64 3.94
N LEU A 168 6.44 -4.46 4.06
CA LEU A 168 7.05 -3.18 3.70
C LEU A 168 8.28 -2.87 4.56
N GLY A 169 8.19 -3.10 5.88
CA GLY A 169 9.27 -2.85 6.82
C GLY A 169 10.52 -3.67 6.52
N LYS A 170 10.35 -4.98 6.28
CA LYS A 170 11.43 -5.88 5.86
C LYS A 170 12.04 -5.42 4.55
N LEU A 171 11.20 -5.06 3.58
CA LEU A 171 11.66 -4.58 2.27
C LEU A 171 12.51 -3.31 2.41
N CYS A 172 11.99 -2.29 3.10
CA CYS A 172 12.68 -1.02 3.32
C CYS A 172 14.01 -1.18 4.09
N LEU A 173 14.08 -2.13 5.02
CA LEU A 173 15.28 -2.37 5.81
C LEU A 173 16.43 -2.87 4.94
N HIS A 174 16.17 -3.82 4.03
CA HIS A 174 17.22 -4.38 3.17
C HIS A 174 17.66 -3.39 2.08
N ARG A 175 16.76 -2.54 1.57
CA ARG A 175 17.11 -1.50 0.58
C ARG A 175 18.11 -0.49 1.13
N ARG A 176 18.07 -0.18 2.43
CA ARG A 176 19.05 0.70 3.09
C ARG A 176 20.43 0.06 3.24
N VAL A 177 20.47 -1.26 3.43
CA VAL A 177 21.71 -2.00 3.69
C VAL A 177 22.47 -2.29 2.39
N CYS A 178 21.78 -2.61 1.29
CA CYS A 178 22.44 -2.97 0.02
C CYS A 178 22.76 -1.80 -0.91
N GLY A 179 22.22 -0.59 -0.67
CA GLY A 179 22.36 0.53 -1.60
C GLY A 179 21.62 0.29 -2.94
N ALA A 180 21.65 1.28 -3.84
CA ALA A 180 20.91 1.30 -5.10
C ALA A 180 21.42 0.34 -6.19
N GLU A 181 22.06 -0.79 -5.82
CA GLU A 181 22.39 -1.85 -6.77
C GLU A 181 21.15 -2.76 -6.98
N ALA A 182 20.31 -2.31 -7.91
CA ALA A 182 18.96 -2.82 -8.20
C ALA A 182 18.89 -4.22 -8.88
N ALA A 183 19.88 -5.09 -8.70
CA ALA A 183 19.87 -6.44 -9.28
C ALA A 183 19.42 -7.53 -8.28
N GLU A 184 19.45 -7.26 -6.97
CA GLU A 184 19.22 -8.25 -5.90
C GLU A 184 17.90 -8.05 -5.13
N MET A 185 16.83 -7.55 -5.76
CA MET A 185 15.52 -7.55 -5.10
C MET A 185 14.89 -8.95 -4.97
N ARG A 186 15.60 -9.96 -5.50
CA ARG A 186 15.31 -11.39 -5.38
C ARG A 186 16.47 -12.04 -4.61
N VAL A 187 16.26 -12.36 -3.34
CA VAL A 187 17.19 -13.25 -2.62
C VAL A 187 16.74 -14.67 -2.91
N CYS A 188 17.58 -15.48 -3.54
CA CYS A 188 17.28 -16.90 -3.86
C CYS A 188 15.98 -17.11 -4.66
N GLY A 189 15.62 -16.17 -5.54
CA GLY A 189 14.42 -16.27 -6.40
C GLY A 189 13.11 -15.80 -5.76
N ASP A 190 13.06 -15.56 -4.45
CA ASP A 190 11.89 -15.02 -3.75
C ASP A 190 11.98 -13.50 -3.59
N VAL A 191 10.85 -12.81 -3.82
CA VAL A 191 10.74 -11.37 -3.59
C VAL A 191 10.79 -11.11 -2.08
N LEU A 192 11.62 -10.15 -1.67
CA LEU A 192 11.82 -9.84 -0.26
C LEU A 192 10.52 -9.37 0.42
N GLY A 193 10.16 -9.99 1.54
CA GLY A 193 8.94 -9.65 2.29
C GLY A 193 7.67 -10.27 1.71
N SER A 194 7.80 -11.06 0.64
CA SER A 194 6.67 -11.69 -0.05
C SER A 194 5.97 -12.76 0.79
N GLU A 195 6.64 -13.36 1.76
CA GLU A 195 6.04 -14.27 2.74
C GLU A 195 4.97 -13.55 3.57
N TYR A 196 5.25 -12.33 4.04
CA TYR A 196 4.28 -11.52 4.78
C TYR A 196 3.22 -10.97 3.85
N PHE A 197 3.61 -10.45 2.68
CA PHE A 197 2.69 -9.88 1.71
C PHE A 197 1.64 -10.90 1.24
N ARG A 198 2.07 -12.11 0.87
CA ARG A 198 1.16 -13.16 0.39
C ARG A 198 0.18 -13.59 1.47
N THR A 199 0.65 -13.77 2.70
CA THR A 199 -0.23 -14.10 3.84
C THR A 199 -1.22 -12.97 4.13
N ALA A 200 -0.74 -11.72 4.15
CA ALA A 200 -1.57 -10.54 4.36
C ALA A 200 -2.68 -10.44 3.32
N TYR A 201 -2.31 -10.56 2.05
CA TYR A 201 -3.23 -10.47 0.91
C TYR A 201 -4.21 -11.65 0.89
N GLY A 202 -3.76 -12.84 1.27
CA GLY A 202 -4.63 -14.01 1.46
C GLY A 202 -5.70 -13.80 2.52
N ILE A 203 -5.33 -13.28 3.70
CA ILE A 203 -6.29 -12.94 4.75
C ILE A 203 -7.28 -11.89 4.23
N PHE A 204 -6.79 -10.82 3.62
CA PHE A 204 -7.62 -9.74 3.07
C PHE A 204 -8.63 -10.25 2.03
N CYS A 205 -8.20 -11.10 1.09
CA CYS A 205 -9.07 -11.74 0.10
C CYS A 205 -10.18 -12.60 0.73
N ALA A 206 -9.92 -13.20 1.89
CA ALA A 206 -10.88 -14.05 2.59
C ALA A 206 -11.93 -13.26 3.38
N LEU A 207 -11.71 -11.96 3.61
CA LEU A 207 -12.69 -11.08 4.24
C LEU A 207 -13.85 -10.83 3.27
N GLN A 208 -15.08 -11.08 3.73
CA GLN A 208 -16.31 -10.87 2.94
C GLN A 208 -17.09 -9.62 3.40
N ASP A 209 -16.45 -8.76 4.19
CA ASP A 209 -17.10 -7.64 4.85
C ASP A 209 -17.25 -6.43 3.91
N ALA A 210 -18.16 -5.53 4.29
CA ALA A 210 -18.29 -4.24 3.60
C ALA A 210 -16.98 -3.43 3.69
N PRO A 211 -16.63 -2.63 2.67
CA PRO A 211 -15.36 -1.92 2.63
C PRO A 211 -15.27 -0.91 3.77
N THR A 212 -14.31 -1.12 4.67
CA THR A 212 -13.96 -0.19 5.74
C THR A 212 -12.73 0.64 5.38
N LEU A 213 -12.42 1.65 6.20
CA LEU A 213 -11.24 2.50 5.98
C LEU A 213 -9.94 1.67 6.06
N GLU A 214 -9.90 0.67 6.92
CA GLU A 214 -8.80 -0.28 7.08
C GLU A 214 -8.60 -1.11 5.79
N HIS A 215 -9.68 -1.46 5.08
CA HIS A 215 -9.57 -2.12 3.78
C HIS A 215 -8.93 -1.20 2.73
N ALA A 216 -9.27 0.09 2.74
CA ALA A 216 -8.62 1.07 1.86
C ALA A 216 -7.14 1.25 2.22
N TRP A 217 -6.79 1.35 3.51
CA TRP A 217 -5.40 1.39 3.95
C TRP A 217 -4.61 0.17 3.50
N PHE A 218 -5.20 -1.03 3.62
CA PHE A 218 -4.56 -2.26 3.19
C PHE A 218 -4.21 -2.23 1.70
N LEU A 219 -5.15 -1.80 0.86
CA LEU A 219 -4.94 -1.70 -0.58
C LEU A 219 -3.89 -0.63 -0.95
N ILE A 220 -3.88 0.53 -0.26
CA ILE A 220 -2.85 1.56 -0.47
C ILE A 220 -1.47 1.03 -0.05
N LEU A 221 -1.35 0.40 1.11
CA LEU A 221 -0.07 -0.18 1.55
C LEU A 221 0.39 -1.30 0.62
N GLY A 222 -0.53 -2.12 0.10
CA GLY A 222 -0.24 -3.12 -0.92
C GLY A 222 0.27 -2.51 -2.22
N SER A 223 -0.30 -1.38 -2.66
CA SER A 223 0.20 -0.66 -3.84
C SER A 223 1.62 -0.16 -3.64
N LEU A 224 1.93 0.40 -2.46
CA LEU A 224 3.27 0.84 -2.11
C LEU A 224 4.26 -0.34 -2.09
N TYR A 225 3.84 -1.52 -1.65
CA TYR A 225 4.69 -2.72 -1.73
C TYR A 225 5.01 -3.05 -3.18
N TYR A 226 4.02 -3.04 -4.07
CA TYR A 226 4.24 -3.25 -5.51
C TYR A 226 5.12 -2.17 -6.14
N ASP A 227 4.98 -0.91 -5.75
CA ASP A 227 5.89 0.17 -6.17
C ASP A 227 7.32 -0.12 -5.75
N GLN A 228 7.52 -0.56 -4.50
CA GLN A 228 8.84 -0.87 -4.00
C GLN A 228 9.51 -2.02 -4.77
N VAL A 229 8.76 -3.04 -5.20
CA VAL A 229 9.29 -4.18 -5.97
C VAL A 229 9.33 -3.92 -7.49
N GLY A 230 8.98 -2.71 -7.93
CA GLY A 230 9.03 -2.31 -9.35
C GLY A 230 7.94 -2.95 -10.19
N GLN A 231 6.73 -3.09 -9.65
CA GLN A 231 5.53 -3.61 -10.34
C GLN A 231 4.42 -2.53 -10.42
N PRO A 232 4.61 -1.47 -11.22
CA PRO A 232 3.73 -0.32 -11.23
C PRO A 232 2.31 -0.62 -11.75
N VAL A 233 2.13 -1.64 -12.61
CA VAL A 233 0.80 -2.06 -13.09
C VAL A 233 -0.02 -2.68 -11.97
N GLU A 234 0.57 -3.55 -11.15
CA GLU A 234 -0.13 -4.17 -10.01
C GLU A 234 -0.39 -3.17 -8.89
N SER A 235 0.56 -2.24 -8.68
CA SER A 235 0.34 -1.09 -7.81
C SER A 235 -0.88 -0.29 -8.24
N PHE A 236 -0.98 0.06 -9.52
CA PHE A 236 -2.14 0.78 -10.07
C PHE A 236 -3.46 0.02 -9.88
N ASN A 237 -3.47 -1.29 -10.07
CA ASN A 237 -4.65 -2.13 -9.86
C ASN A 237 -5.15 -2.06 -8.41
N LEU A 238 -4.25 -2.12 -7.42
CA LEU A 238 -4.62 -2.00 -6.01
C LEU A 238 -5.06 -0.57 -5.65
N LEU A 239 -4.37 0.45 -6.17
CA LEU A 239 -4.75 1.85 -6.00
C LEU A 239 -6.14 2.16 -6.55
N THR A 240 -6.48 1.61 -7.71
CA THR A 240 -7.82 1.76 -8.31
C THR A 240 -8.90 1.15 -7.41
N LYS A 241 -8.63 -0.03 -6.84
CA LYS A 241 -9.55 -0.67 -5.87
C LYS A 241 -9.68 0.17 -4.60
N ALA A 242 -8.56 0.69 -4.07
CA ALA A 242 -8.55 1.56 -2.90
C ALA A 242 -9.37 2.83 -3.14
N GLY A 243 -9.22 3.46 -4.31
CA GLY A 243 -9.99 4.63 -4.71
C GLY A 243 -11.49 4.34 -4.81
N GLY A 244 -11.87 3.15 -5.28
CA GLY A 244 -13.25 2.66 -5.23
C GLY A 244 -13.81 2.59 -3.81
N HIS A 245 -13.10 1.91 -2.90
CA HIS A 245 -13.49 1.80 -1.49
C HIS A 245 -13.61 3.18 -0.83
N LEU A 246 -12.62 4.06 -1.05
CA LEU A 246 -12.62 5.40 -0.46
C LEU A 246 -13.77 6.26 -0.96
N ARG A 247 -14.14 6.15 -2.23
CA ARG A 247 -15.33 6.81 -2.75
C ARG A 247 -16.57 6.34 -2.01
N ASP A 248 -16.75 5.03 -1.86
CA ASP A 248 -17.93 4.47 -1.18
C ASP A 248 -17.98 4.89 0.31
N ILE A 249 -16.82 4.97 0.97
CA ILE A 249 -16.68 5.42 2.37
C ILE A 249 -16.93 6.93 2.54
N ILE A 250 -16.48 7.75 1.58
CA ILE A 250 -16.55 9.22 1.66
C ILE A 250 -17.87 9.76 1.12
N GLN A 251 -18.51 9.07 0.18
CA GLN A 251 -19.72 9.53 -0.49
C GLN A 251 -20.82 10.01 0.47
N PRO A 252 -21.10 9.35 1.61
CA PRO A 252 -22.12 9.82 2.55
C PRO A 252 -21.80 11.18 3.19
N ASP A 253 -20.51 11.51 3.34
CA ASP A 253 -20.01 12.72 3.99
C ASP A 253 -19.56 13.80 2.99
N LEU A 254 -19.59 13.52 1.68
CA LEU A 254 -19.00 14.36 0.64
C LEU A 254 -19.57 15.79 0.61
N GLU A 255 -20.89 15.93 0.72
CA GLU A 255 -21.54 17.26 0.77
C GLU A 255 -21.08 18.08 1.98
N ARG A 256 -20.92 17.43 3.15
CA ARG A 256 -20.38 18.07 4.36
C ARG A 256 -18.95 18.54 4.11
N TYR A 257 -18.12 17.71 3.49
CA TYR A 257 -16.73 18.04 3.16
C TYR A 257 -16.60 19.20 2.18
N ILE A 258 -17.43 19.24 1.14
CA ILE A 258 -17.46 20.35 0.19
C ILE A 258 -17.81 21.66 0.92
N HIS A 259 -18.82 21.64 1.80
CA HIS A 259 -19.19 22.81 2.58
C HIS A 259 -18.06 23.30 3.51
N ILE A 260 -17.38 22.38 4.20
CA ILE A 260 -16.21 22.70 5.04
C ILE A 260 -15.13 23.39 4.20
N ARG A 261 -14.79 22.83 3.03
CA ARG A 261 -13.77 23.40 2.14
C ARG A 261 -14.14 24.80 1.63
N VAL A 262 -15.38 25.00 1.20
CA VAL A 262 -15.86 26.33 0.75
C VAL A 262 -15.79 27.34 1.89
N SER A 263 -16.22 26.93 3.10
CA SER A 263 -16.22 27.78 4.31
C SER A 263 -14.80 28.11 4.81
N ALA A 264 -13.82 27.25 4.52
CA ALA A 264 -12.41 27.50 4.82
C ALA A 264 -11.78 28.56 3.90
N GLY A 265 -12.40 28.86 2.75
CA GLY A 265 -11.81 29.65 1.67
C GLY A 265 -11.00 28.75 0.75
N ALA A 266 -11.44 28.60 -0.50
CA ALA A 266 -10.75 27.78 -1.50
C ALA A 266 -9.28 28.20 -1.62
N GLY A 267 -8.35 27.30 -1.31
CA GLY A 267 -6.91 27.52 -1.47
C GLY A 267 -6.14 27.97 -0.22
N GLN A 268 -6.79 28.15 0.95
CA GLN A 268 -6.06 28.35 2.20
C GLN A 268 -5.73 26.98 2.83
N PRO A 269 -4.45 26.64 3.04
CA PRO A 269 -4.06 25.29 3.49
C PRO A 269 -4.49 24.96 4.93
N TRP A 270 -4.92 25.94 5.73
CA TRP A 270 -4.99 25.78 7.18
C TRP A 270 -6.03 26.71 7.83
N LYS A 271 -7.01 26.11 8.52
CA LYS A 271 -7.63 26.68 9.72
C LYS A 271 -7.32 25.70 10.86
N PRO A 272 -6.50 26.04 11.86
CA PRO A 272 -6.26 25.15 12.99
C PRO A 272 -7.55 24.91 13.77
N GLY A 273 -7.94 23.65 13.96
CA GLY A 273 -8.99 23.27 14.91
C GLY A 273 -10.40 23.64 14.45
N ASP A 274 -10.75 23.33 13.20
CA ASP A 274 -12.15 23.44 12.78
C ASP A 274 -12.97 22.39 13.56
N PRO A 275 -13.90 22.79 14.45
CA PRO A 275 -14.67 21.85 15.26
C PRO A 275 -15.55 20.92 14.42
N ALA A 276 -15.74 21.19 13.12
CA ALA A 276 -16.46 20.32 12.21
C ALA A 276 -15.65 19.09 11.77
N MET A 277 -14.32 19.06 11.96
CA MET A 277 -13.44 17.98 11.54
C MET A 277 -13.23 16.96 12.66
N SER A 278 -13.86 15.78 12.56
CA SER A 278 -13.60 14.70 13.51
C SER A 278 -12.30 13.96 13.19
N VAL A 279 -11.82 13.17 14.16
CA VAL A 279 -10.66 12.27 13.96
C VAL A 279 -10.91 11.30 12.80
N ALA A 280 -12.13 10.75 12.70
CA ALA A 280 -12.50 9.82 11.63
C ALA A 280 -12.58 10.50 10.26
N ASP A 281 -13.07 11.75 10.20
CA ASP A 281 -13.05 12.53 8.95
C ASP A 281 -11.61 12.76 8.48
N ASN A 282 -10.73 13.10 9.42
CA ASN A 282 -9.32 13.32 9.14
C ASN A 282 -8.66 12.07 8.56
N GLU A 283 -8.86 10.91 9.19
CA GLU A 283 -8.34 9.63 8.71
C GLU A 283 -8.85 9.27 7.29
N LYS A 284 -10.13 9.52 6.99
CA LYS A 284 -10.71 9.32 5.65
C LYS A 284 -10.07 10.24 4.61
N LEU A 285 -9.95 11.54 4.92
CA LEU A 285 -9.38 12.54 4.02
C LEU A 285 -7.92 12.22 3.70
N VAL A 286 -7.17 11.76 4.69
CA VAL A 286 -5.77 11.38 4.55
C VAL A 286 -5.60 10.19 3.63
N ALA A 287 -6.43 9.16 3.80
CA ALA A 287 -6.41 8.02 2.92
C ALA A 287 -6.76 8.43 1.48
N ALA A 288 -7.76 9.29 1.29
CA ALA A 288 -8.13 9.84 -0.01
C ALA A 288 -7.01 10.65 -0.67
N TRP A 289 -6.41 11.58 0.06
CA TRP A 289 -5.28 12.39 -0.44
C TRP A 289 -4.06 11.53 -0.77
N THR A 290 -3.73 10.55 0.08
CA THR A 290 -2.64 9.61 -0.19
C THR A 290 -2.90 8.82 -1.46
N CYS A 291 -4.13 8.31 -1.62
CA CYS A 291 -4.54 7.56 -2.80
C CYS A 291 -4.42 8.42 -4.08
N LEU A 292 -4.85 9.68 -4.04
CA LEU A 292 -4.74 10.62 -5.17
C LEU A 292 -3.30 11.01 -5.51
N LEU A 293 -2.46 11.21 -4.50
CA LEU A 293 -1.04 11.54 -4.69
C LEU A 293 -0.29 10.38 -5.36
N LEU A 294 -0.53 9.15 -4.89
CA LEU A 294 0.08 7.95 -5.45
C LEU A 294 -0.42 7.64 -6.86
N GLU A 295 -1.74 7.70 -7.09
CA GLU A 295 -2.32 7.48 -8.41
C GLU A 295 -1.68 8.42 -9.43
N ARG A 296 -1.55 9.71 -9.11
CA ARG A 296 -0.96 10.68 -10.03
C ARG A 296 0.49 10.37 -10.37
N GLY A 297 1.28 9.90 -9.41
CA GLY A 297 2.65 9.44 -9.66
C GLY A 297 2.69 8.34 -10.72
N ILE A 298 1.86 7.30 -10.52
CA ILE A 298 1.80 6.14 -11.42
C ILE A 298 1.22 6.50 -12.78
N LEU A 299 0.20 7.36 -12.85
CA LEU A 299 -0.37 7.82 -14.12
C LEU A 299 0.65 8.59 -14.96
N THR A 300 1.46 9.45 -14.32
CA THR A 300 2.56 10.16 -15.00
C THR A 300 3.64 9.18 -15.47
N GLU A 301 3.96 8.16 -14.67
CA GLU A 301 4.96 7.14 -15.00
C GLU A 301 4.51 6.23 -16.16
N LEU A 302 3.28 5.71 -16.10
CA LEU A 302 2.72 4.76 -17.07
C LEU A 302 1.97 5.43 -18.23
N GLN A 303 1.83 6.76 -18.23
CA GLN A 303 1.05 7.54 -19.20
C GLN A 303 -0.40 7.06 -19.35
N LEU A 304 -1.01 6.68 -18.23
CA LEU A 304 -2.38 6.16 -18.20
C LEU A 304 -3.41 7.29 -18.04
N HIS A 305 -4.65 7.01 -18.40
CA HIS A 305 -5.75 7.92 -18.13
C HIS A 305 -6.13 7.89 -16.64
N PRO A 306 -6.49 9.04 -16.04
CA PRO A 306 -6.96 9.07 -14.66
C PRO A 306 -8.12 8.12 -14.43
N SER A 307 -8.10 7.40 -13.31
CA SER A 307 -9.23 6.59 -12.91
C SER A 307 -10.39 7.49 -12.49
N ARG A 308 -11.61 6.92 -12.41
CA ARG A 308 -12.79 7.62 -11.86
C ARG A 308 -12.72 7.73 -10.32
N MET A 309 -11.56 8.12 -9.79
CA MET A 309 -11.33 8.37 -8.38
C MET A 309 -11.93 9.72 -7.94
N LEU A 310 -12.00 9.95 -6.64
CA LEU A 310 -12.49 11.22 -6.07
C LEU A 310 -11.68 12.40 -6.61
N SER A 311 -12.31 13.54 -6.88
CA SER A 311 -11.55 14.73 -7.26
C SER A 311 -10.94 15.39 -6.03
N GLY A 312 -9.62 15.57 -6.01
CA GLY A 312 -8.94 16.35 -4.96
C GLY A 312 -9.46 17.78 -4.86
N GLN A 313 -10.02 18.32 -5.96
CA GLN A 313 -10.70 19.62 -5.97
C GLN A 313 -12.06 19.62 -5.28
N GLN A 314 -12.49 18.54 -4.63
CA GLN A 314 -13.72 18.52 -3.81
C GLN A 314 -13.43 18.30 -2.33
N LEU A 315 -12.24 17.80 -2.00
CA LEU A 315 -11.88 17.39 -0.65
C LEU A 315 -11.21 18.53 0.12
N PRO A 316 -11.58 18.78 1.39
CA PRO A 316 -10.82 19.64 2.28
C PRO A 316 -9.45 19.04 2.59
N TYR A 317 -8.52 19.88 3.02
CA TYR A 317 -7.26 19.43 3.60
C TYR A 317 -7.51 18.79 4.98
N PRO A 318 -6.80 17.72 5.34
CA PRO A 318 -6.76 17.21 6.71
C PRO A 318 -6.34 18.29 7.72
N ASP A 319 -6.91 18.24 8.93
CA ASP A 319 -6.54 19.14 10.03
C ASP A 319 -5.24 18.64 10.70
N GLY A 320 -4.20 19.49 10.63
CA GLY A 320 -2.90 19.18 11.20
C GLY A 320 -2.87 19.11 12.73
N LEU A 321 -3.76 19.78 13.45
CA LEU A 321 -3.85 19.69 14.91
C LEU A 321 -4.42 18.34 15.34
N VAL A 322 -5.46 17.86 14.65
CA VAL A 322 -6.02 16.53 14.88
C VAL A 322 -4.95 15.45 14.67
N TRP A 323 -4.17 15.58 13.61
CA TRP A 323 -3.03 14.71 13.32
C TRP A 323 -1.92 14.76 14.36
N HIS A 324 -1.56 15.95 14.80
CA HIS A 324 -0.55 16.10 15.85
C HIS A 324 -0.98 15.37 17.13
N ASN A 325 -2.26 15.50 17.50
CA ASN A 325 -2.84 14.81 18.65
C ASN A 325 -2.90 13.28 18.48
N GLN A 326 -2.90 12.77 17.24
CA GLN A 326 -2.78 11.33 16.95
C GLN A 326 -1.33 10.83 17.01
N GLY A 327 -0.35 11.69 17.35
CA GLY A 327 1.04 11.32 17.55
C GLY A 327 1.93 11.48 16.32
N PHE A 328 1.45 12.11 15.24
CA PHE A 328 2.29 12.42 14.09
C PHE A 328 3.24 13.58 14.40
N ALA A 329 4.49 13.43 13.96
CA ALA A 329 5.51 14.46 14.08
C ALA A 329 5.19 15.66 13.17
N LYS A 330 5.52 16.87 13.62
CA LYS A 330 5.19 18.12 12.91
C LYS A 330 5.74 18.16 11.48
N ASN A 331 6.96 17.66 11.28
CA ASN A 331 7.61 17.59 9.97
C ASN A 331 6.89 16.64 9.00
N VAL A 332 6.31 15.54 9.48
CA VAL A 332 5.51 14.62 8.65
C VAL A 332 4.23 15.30 8.19
N ILE A 333 3.56 16.00 9.11
CA ILE A 333 2.34 16.76 8.83
C ILE A 333 2.62 17.86 7.79
N GLU A 334 3.67 18.66 8.02
CA GLU A 334 4.06 19.72 7.11
C GLU A 334 4.47 19.17 5.73
N ALA A 335 5.27 18.12 5.67
CA ALA A 335 5.71 17.51 4.41
C ALA A 335 4.52 17.00 3.58
N PHE A 336 3.60 16.28 4.22
CA PHE A 336 2.41 15.78 3.52
C PHE A 336 1.48 16.91 3.08
N ALA A 337 1.32 17.96 3.92
CA ALA A 337 0.57 19.17 3.53
C ALA A 337 1.16 19.84 2.28
N TRP A 338 2.49 19.92 2.20
CA TRP A 338 3.17 20.44 1.01
C TRP A 338 2.92 19.58 -0.22
N GLN A 339 2.93 18.25 -0.11
CA GLN A 339 2.61 17.36 -1.23
C GLN A 339 1.20 17.59 -1.76
N MET A 340 0.20 17.69 -0.88
CA MET A 340 -1.18 17.97 -1.27
C MET A 340 -1.33 19.36 -1.90
N HIS A 341 -0.65 20.38 -1.35
CA HIS A 341 -0.68 21.73 -1.90
C HIS A 341 -0.06 21.80 -3.29
N MET A 342 1.10 21.18 -3.49
CA MET A 342 1.73 21.05 -4.81
C MET A 342 0.82 20.33 -5.79
N TYR A 343 0.15 19.24 -5.38
CA TYR A 343 -0.79 18.52 -6.23
C TYR A 343 -1.89 19.45 -6.76
N VAL A 344 -2.52 20.23 -5.90
CA VAL A 344 -3.61 21.16 -6.26
C VAL A 344 -3.10 22.26 -7.18
N LEU A 345 -1.99 22.91 -6.83
CA LEU A 345 -1.39 23.97 -7.65
C LEU A 345 -1.10 23.51 -9.08
N VAL A 346 -0.55 22.30 -9.26
CA VAL A 346 -0.28 21.78 -10.61
C VAL A 346 -1.59 21.49 -11.36
N GLN A 347 -2.69 21.13 -10.68
CA GLN A 347 -3.98 20.97 -11.36
C GLN A 347 -4.54 22.32 -11.83
N ASP A 348 -4.45 23.34 -11.00
CA ASP A 348 -4.96 24.68 -11.32
C ASP A 348 -4.19 25.27 -12.51
N VAL A 349 -2.86 25.19 -12.51
CA VAL A 349 -2.03 25.63 -13.65
C VAL A 349 -2.37 24.88 -14.93
N ARG A 350 -2.61 23.56 -14.86
CA ARG A 350 -3.02 22.77 -16.04
C ARG A 350 -4.40 23.15 -16.56
N HIS A 351 -5.30 23.56 -15.68
CA HIS A 351 -6.63 24.02 -16.08
C HIS A 351 -6.50 25.35 -16.83
N ASP A 352 -5.69 26.28 -16.31
CA ASP A 352 -5.45 27.59 -16.91
C ASP A 352 -4.72 27.53 -18.26
N LEU A 353 -3.82 26.56 -18.46
CA LEU A 353 -3.13 26.35 -19.74
C LEU A 353 -4.01 25.72 -20.84
N LYS A 354 -5.17 25.14 -20.47
CA LYS A 354 -6.10 24.50 -21.41
C LYS A 354 -7.28 25.41 -21.81
N GLY A 355 -7.48 26.52 -21.12
CA GLY A 355 -8.46 27.56 -21.43
C GLY A 355 -7.85 28.68 -22.25
#